data_AF-A0A8J9Y726-F1
#
_entry.id   AF-A0A8J9Y726-F1
#
_cell.length_a   1.000
_cell.length_b   1.000
_cell.length_c   1.000
_cell.angle_alpha   90.00
_cell.angle_beta   90.00
_cell.angle_gamma   90.00
#
_symmetry.space_group_name_H-M   'P 1'
#
loop_
_entity.id
_entity.type
_entity.pdbx_description
1 polymer ?
#
loop_
_entity_poly.entity_id
_entity_poly.type
_entity_poly.pdbx_seq_one_letter_code
_entity_poly.pdbx_strand_id
1 'polypeptide(L)'
;MSVHSDSDIDEILSPDDGEEEEQIIKNKVDMKKAIIFENIRRLEEIDKTVQLHKTATEKSKIAKKMMNTKEEECFDEENNNIVNSVVQKNKVTETFDLGKTIIVKYYIKKKWKYYVGVITETNDNQLDKSKNTPRTYSLKSTFNTSITMESIKESLSTLTDMFNARMNEFQQDLHKTSSSVSSSALPTEFNNFRSFIVSVLNTLQRQVEYLALEVDRHEMRRRRKMILFHGVPEIKNEDSAARITSLIADHLDLQNFSTESIKDSYRLGRPADKPRPIVVKFSDVNVRNKVWFAKTKLKGTGFTQSDFLTKSRHEAFLEARQRFGVTKCWTRDGCIHIIAPDGSRHRVECKLDLSVIPSNPVKSPQNVSVPKTTDKVVASRVKRIVKK
;
A
#
# COMPACT_ATOMS: atom_id res chain seq x y z
N MET A 1 -70.02 44.81 47.70
CA MET A 1 -69.55 43.42 47.46
C MET A 1 -68.63 43.48 46.25
N SER A 2 -67.38 43.04 46.22
CA SER A 2 -66.33 42.77 47.20
C SER A 2 -65.04 43.08 46.42
N VAL A 3 -64.10 43.78 47.05
CA VAL A 3 -62.81 44.21 46.51
C VAL A 3 -61.82 43.05 46.59
N HIS A 4 -61.03 42.74 45.55
CA HIS A 4 -59.77 41.96 45.56
C HIS A 4 -59.02 42.31 44.26
N SER A 5 -58.12 43.30 44.28
CA SER A 5 -56.68 43.23 44.63
C SER A 5 -55.82 42.82 43.41
N ASP A 6 -55.37 43.83 42.68
CA ASP A 6 -54.17 43.79 41.84
C ASP A 6 -52.96 43.46 42.73
N SER A 7 -52.16 42.50 42.30
CA SER A 7 -50.87 42.15 42.91
C SER A 7 -49.79 42.20 41.84
N ASP A 8 -48.85 43.10 42.08
CA ASP A 8 -47.62 43.35 41.36
C ASP A 8 -46.80 42.07 41.14
N ILE A 9 -46.40 41.83 39.89
CA ILE A 9 -45.33 40.89 39.53
C ILE A 9 -44.13 41.75 39.16
N ASP A 10 -43.37 42.15 40.17
CA ASP A 10 -41.98 42.58 40.01
C ASP A 10 -41.12 41.32 39.86
N GLU A 11 -40.80 41.01 38.60
CA GLU A 11 -39.85 39.96 38.22
C GLU A 11 -38.43 40.43 38.55
N ILE A 12 -37.93 39.98 39.71
CA ILE A 12 -36.56 40.19 40.18
C ILE A 12 -35.60 39.43 39.25
N LEU A 13 -35.06 40.12 38.24
CA LEU A 13 -33.87 39.69 37.51
C LEU A 13 -32.67 39.74 38.45
N SER A 14 -32.22 38.57 38.89
CA SER A 14 -31.02 38.41 39.72
C SER A 14 -29.76 38.70 38.88
N PRO A 15 -28.88 39.64 39.26
CA PRO A 15 -27.74 40.06 38.44
C PRO A 15 -26.52 39.11 38.46
N ASP A 16 -26.61 37.91 39.02
CA ASP A 16 -25.43 37.16 39.52
C ASP A 16 -24.89 36.08 38.56
N ASP A 17 -25.55 35.82 37.42
CA ASP A 17 -25.16 34.73 36.50
C ASP A 17 -23.97 35.12 35.57
N GLY A 18 -23.55 36.39 35.56
CA GLY A 18 -22.51 36.89 34.66
C GLY A 18 -21.08 36.53 35.08
N GLU A 19 -20.78 36.47 36.38
CA GLU A 19 -19.42 36.22 36.87
C GLU A 19 -18.98 34.77 36.66
N GLU A 20 -19.92 33.81 36.75
CA GLU A 20 -19.62 32.39 36.54
C GLU A 20 -19.32 32.08 35.07
N GLU A 21 -20.06 32.69 34.14
CA GLU A 21 -19.77 32.56 32.70
C GLU A 21 -18.42 33.18 32.33
N GLU A 22 -18.06 34.34 32.88
CA GLU A 22 -16.77 34.97 32.62
C GLU A 22 -15.61 34.12 33.12
N GLN A 23 -15.76 33.50 34.31
CA GLN A 23 -14.76 32.59 34.86
C GLN A 23 -14.61 31.30 34.02
N ILE A 24 -15.70 30.75 33.48
CA ILE A 24 -15.68 29.60 32.57
C ILE A 24 -14.95 29.96 31.26
N ILE A 25 -15.21 31.14 30.70
CA ILE A 25 -14.56 31.62 29.48
C ILE A 25 -13.06 31.79 29.73
N LYS A 26 -12.66 32.41 30.84
CA LYS A 26 -11.26 32.59 31.22
C LYS A 26 -10.51 31.27 31.34
N ASN A 27 -11.10 30.28 32.03
CA ASN A 27 -10.53 28.94 32.17
C ASN A 27 -10.35 28.24 30.81
N LYS A 28 -11.32 28.38 29.89
CA LYS A 28 -11.22 27.82 28.53
C LYS A 28 -10.12 28.50 27.71
N VAL A 29 -9.93 29.81 27.86
CA VAL A 29 -8.87 30.56 27.18
C VAL A 29 -7.50 30.13 27.68
N ASP A 30 -7.32 29.99 28.99
CA ASP A 30 -6.05 29.58 29.58
C ASP A 30 -5.68 28.13 29.23
N MET A 31 -6.66 27.22 29.19
CA MET A 31 -6.47 25.86 28.70
C MET A 31 -6.02 25.84 27.22
N LYS A 32 -6.63 26.67 26.37
CA LYS A 32 -6.22 26.79 24.95
C LYS A 32 -4.80 27.34 24.82
N LYS A 33 -4.44 28.36 25.61
CA LYS A 33 -3.07 28.90 25.64
C LYS A 33 -2.07 27.83 26.03
N ALA A 34 -2.34 27.03 27.06
CA ALA A 34 -1.46 25.95 27.51
C ALA A 34 -1.22 24.90 26.40
N ILE A 35 -2.27 24.53 25.66
CA ILE A 35 -2.16 23.61 24.51
C ILE A 35 -1.29 24.21 23.40
N ILE A 36 -1.45 25.50 23.11
CA ILE A 36 -0.64 26.19 22.09
C ILE A 36 0.83 26.22 22.49
N PHE A 37 1.15 26.55 23.75
CA PHE A 37 2.53 26.56 24.23
C PHE A 37 3.19 25.18 24.17
N GLU A 38 2.48 24.13 24.55
CA GLU A 38 3.00 22.76 24.46
C GLU A 38 3.26 22.34 23.00
N ASN A 39 2.40 22.76 22.06
CA ASN A 39 2.62 22.50 20.64
C ASN A 39 3.83 23.27 20.08
N ILE A 40 4.03 24.53 20.49
CA ILE A 40 5.22 25.32 20.11
C ILE A 40 6.49 24.63 20.61
N ARG A 41 6.50 24.19 21.88
CA ARG A 41 7.64 23.45 22.47
C ARG A 41 7.98 22.18 21.69
N ARG A 42 6.96 21.40 21.30
CA ARG A 42 7.16 20.19 20.47
C ARG A 42 7.73 20.51 19.10
N LEU A 43 7.31 21.61 18.47
CA LEU A 43 7.85 22.04 17.18
C LEU A 43 9.33 22.43 17.30
N GLU A 44 9.74 23.09 18.38
CA GLU A 44 11.15 23.41 18.65
C GLU A 44 12.00 22.15 18.86
N GLU A 45 11.48 21.12 19.53
CA GLU A 45 12.17 19.82 19.69
C GLU A 45 12.32 19.07 18.37
N ILE A 46 11.32 19.15 17.49
CA ILE A 46 11.39 18.58 16.14
C ILE A 46 12.46 19.29 15.32
N ASP A 47 12.52 20.63 15.34
CA ASP A 47 13.53 21.38 14.59
C ASP A 47 14.96 21.04 15.04
N LYS A 48 15.19 20.96 16.36
CA LYS A 48 16.48 20.52 16.93
C LYS A 48 16.88 19.13 16.42
N THR A 49 15.92 18.20 16.34
CA THR A 49 16.16 16.83 15.84
C THR A 49 16.49 16.82 14.35
N VAL A 50 15.83 17.66 13.55
CA VAL A 50 16.10 17.81 12.12
C VAL A 50 17.50 18.37 11.89
N GLN A 51 17.94 19.36 12.67
CA GLN A 51 19.29 19.94 12.58
C GLN A 51 20.38 18.90 12.94
N LEU A 52 20.15 18.09 13.97
CA LEU A 52 21.04 16.97 14.32
C LEU A 52 21.16 15.95 13.18
N HIS A 53 20.06 15.62 12.50
CA HIS A 53 20.12 14.70 11.37
C HIS A 53 20.85 15.31 10.16
N LYS A 54 20.67 16.60 9.87
CA LYS A 54 21.39 17.31 8.80
C LYS A 54 22.91 17.25 9.04
N THR A 55 23.36 17.58 10.24
CA THR A 55 24.79 17.54 10.60
C THR A 55 25.37 16.12 10.55
N ALA A 56 24.63 15.11 11.00
CA ALA A 56 25.04 13.71 10.89
C ALA A 56 25.19 13.25 9.41
N THR A 57 24.31 13.74 8.54
CA THR A 57 24.35 13.41 7.10
C THR A 57 25.55 14.04 6.41
N GLU A 58 25.86 15.30 6.72
CA GLU A 58 27.07 15.97 6.22
C GLU A 58 28.35 15.30 6.73
N LYS A 59 28.42 14.93 8.01
CA LYS A 59 29.54 14.14 8.54
C LYS A 59 29.71 12.80 7.81
N SER A 60 28.62 12.11 7.48
CA SER A 60 28.66 10.87 6.70
C SER A 60 29.15 11.09 5.26
N LYS A 61 28.77 12.20 4.61
CA LYS A 61 29.27 12.56 3.28
C LYS A 61 30.77 12.85 3.31
N ILE A 62 31.24 13.60 4.32
CA ILE A 62 32.66 13.90 4.50
C ILE A 62 33.47 12.61 4.73
N ALA A 63 32.98 11.72 5.60
CA ALA A 63 33.63 10.44 5.86
C ALA A 63 33.73 9.55 4.60
N LYS A 64 32.68 9.50 3.77
CA LYS A 64 32.73 8.80 2.48
C LYS A 64 33.71 9.43 1.50
N LYS A 65 33.78 10.76 1.45
CA LYS A 65 34.76 11.47 0.61
C LYS A 65 36.19 11.13 1.03
N MET A 66 36.46 11.09 2.34
CA MET A 66 37.77 10.72 2.90
C MET A 66 38.14 9.25 2.68
N MET A 67 37.18 8.33 2.62
CA MET A 67 37.43 6.93 2.28
C MET A 67 37.77 6.74 0.81
N ASN A 68 37.08 7.45 -0.10
CA ASN A 68 37.36 7.36 -1.53
C ASN A 68 38.73 7.96 -1.89
N THR A 69 39.18 9.06 -1.25
CA THR A 69 40.53 9.61 -1.51
C THR A 69 41.67 8.73 -1.00
N LYS A 70 41.41 7.76 -0.12
CA LYS A 70 42.43 6.77 0.30
C LYS A 70 42.51 5.55 -0.60
N GLU A 71 41.51 5.32 -1.46
CA GLU A 71 41.53 4.21 -2.44
C GLU A 71 42.10 4.64 -3.81
N GLU A 72 42.30 5.94 -4.05
CA GLU A 72 42.84 6.47 -5.33
C GLU A 72 44.37 6.66 -5.37
N GLU A 73 45.12 6.35 -4.30
CA GLU A 73 46.61 6.37 -4.31
C GLU A 73 47.25 5.00 -4.62
N CYS A 74 46.47 4.01 -5.04
CA CYS A 74 47.00 2.72 -5.46
C CYS A 74 46.08 2.11 -6.52
N PHE A 75 46.20 2.55 -7.77
CA PHE A 75 45.91 1.77 -8.99
C PHE A 75 46.07 2.70 -10.21
N ASP A 76 47.27 2.75 -10.76
CA ASP A 76 47.47 3.16 -12.15
C ASP A 76 47.58 1.91 -13.04
N GLU A 77 47.12 2.09 -14.27
CA GLU A 77 47.22 1.24 -15.47
C GLU A 77 46.12 0.20 -15.77
N GLU A 78 45.68 0.29 -17.04
CA GLU A 78 44.91 -0.68 -17.86
C GLU A 78 43.39 -0.84 -17.65
N ASN A 79 42.58 -0.26 -18.55
CA ASN A 79 42.25 -0.87 -19.86
C ASN A 79 40.87 -0.44 -20.43
N ASN A 80 40.91 0.15 -21.62
CA ASN A 80 39.78 0.34 -22.53
C ASN A 80 39.50 -1.00 -23.24
N ASN A 81 38.53 -1.82 -22.78
CA ASN A 81 37.84 -2.85 -23.59
C ASN A 81 36.73 -3.64 -22.84
N ILE A 82 35.73 -2.95 -22.25
CA ILE A 82 34.72 -3.59 -21.36
C ILE A 82 33.31 -3.73 -21.99
N VAL A 83 33.10 -3.39 -23.25
CA VAL A 83 31.72 -3.47 -23.81
C VAL A 83 31.36 -4.87 -24.31
N ASN A 84 32.32 -5.67 -24.79
CA ASN A 84 32.01 -6.98 -25.40
C ASN A 84 32.21 -8.20 -24.47
N SER A 85 32.81 -8.06 -23.28
CA SER A 85 33.02 -9.19 -22.35
C SER A 85 31.96 -9.30 -21.23
N VAL A 86 31.10 -8.29 -21.08
CA VAL A 86 30.11 -8.21 -19.97
C VAL A 86 28.88 -9.10 -20.20
N VAL A 87 28.64 -9.55 -21.43
CA VAL A 87 27.54 -10.48 -21.76
C VAL A 87 27.87 -11.93 -21.37
N GLN A 88 29.15 -12.32 -21.32
CA GLN A 88 29.52 -13.69 -20.93
C GLN A 88 29.74 -13.90 -19.42
N LYS A 89 29.97 -12.83 -18.63
CA LYS A 89 30.31 -12.95 -17.20
C LYS A 89 29.17 -12.72 -16.20
N ASN A 90 28.00 -12.25 -16.64
CA ASN A 90 26.88 -12.02 -15.73
C ASN A 90 25.84 -13.14 -15.83
N LYS A 91 25.59 -13.83 -14.71
CA LYS A 91 24.48 -14.79 -14.58
C LYS A 91 23.15 -14.09 -14.87
N VAL A 92 22.61 -14.28 -16.07
CA VAL A 92 21.18 -14.11 -16.33
C VAL A 92 20.47 -15.15 -15.49
N THR A 93 19.69 -14.70 -14.50
CA THR A 93 19.07 -15.63 -13.55
C THR A 93 17.67 -16.05 -13.96
N GLU A 94 16.88 -15.14 -14.54
CA GLU A 94 15.49 -15.42 -14.90
C GLU A 94 15.09 -14.56 -16.11
N THR A 95 14.47 -15.21 -17.10
CA THR A 95 13.85 -14.55 -18.27
C THR A 95 12.36 -14.86 -18.22
N PHE A 96 11.53 -13.83 -18.23
CA PHE A 96 10.08 -13.98 -18.27
C PHE A 96 9.57 -13.52 -19.63
N ASP A 97 9.02 -14.45 -20.39
CA ASP A 97 8.35 -14.20 -21.66
C ASP A 97 6.86 -13.96 -21.39
N LEU A 98 6.37 -12.77 -21.73
CA LEU A 98 4.98 -12.37 -21.60
C LEU A 98 4.36 -12.06 -22.98
N GLY A 99 4.86 -12.70 -24.05
CA GLY A 99 4.42 -12.52 -25.42
C GLY A 99 5.26 -11.46 -26.15
N LYS A 100 4.71 -10.27 -26.41
CA LYS A 100 5.47 -9.17 -27.05
C LYS A 100 6.47 -8.49 -26.12
N THR A 101 6.62 -8.95 -24.89
CA THR A 101 7.48 -8.32 -23.88
C THR A 101 8.33 -9.37 -23.18
N ILE A 102 9.65 -9.16 -23.19
CA ILE A 102 10.62 -9.96 -22.45
C ILE A 102 11.10 -9.16 -21.25
N ILE A 103 11.02 -9.75 -20.06
CA ILE A 103 11.61 -9.18 -18.85
C ILE A 103 12.84 -10.01 -18.47
N VAL A 104 14.02 -9.38 -18.50
CA VAL A 104 15.28 -10.00 -18.09
C VAL A 104 15.70 -9.44 -16.75
N LYS A 105 15.93 -10.34 -15.79
CA LYS A 105 16.39 -10.00 -14.44
C LYS A 105 17.84 -10.40 -14.25
N TYR A 106 18.67 -9.45 -13.83
CA TYR A 106 20.09 -9.68 -13.58
C TYR A 106 20.58 -8.91 -12.35
N TYR A 107 21.69 -9.39 -11.78
CA TYR A 107 22.25 -8.88 -10.53
C TYR A 107 23.62 -8.28 -10.77
N ILE A 108 23.77 -6.96 -10.60
CA ILE A 108 25.03 -6.25 -10.81
C ILE A 108 25.28 -5.29 -9.64
N LYS A 109 26.54 -5.23 -9.15
CA LYS A 109 26.99 -4.33 -8.07
C LYS A 109 26.06 -4.35 -6.84
N LYS A 110 25.73 -5.56 -6.37
CA LYS A 110 24.86 -5.81 -5.21
C LYS A 110 23.42 -5.26 -5.33
N LYS A 111 22.95 -4.88 -6.52
CA LYS A 111 21.58 -4.43 -6.78
C LYS A 111 20.93 -5.28 -7.87
N TRP A 112 19.65 -5.61 -7.68
CA TRP A 112 18.82 -6.21 -8.72
C TRP A 112 18.46 -5.16 -9.75
N LYS A 113 18.62 -5.50 -11.03
CA LYS A 113 18.18 -4.72 -12.17
C LYS A 113 17.24 -5.55 -13.02
N TYR A 114 16.27 -4.87 -13.61
CA TYR A 114 15.27 -5.46 -14.50
C TYR A 114 15.37 -4.72 -15.83
N TYR A 115 15.36 -5.47 -16.92
CA TYR A 115 15.25 -4.93 -18.27
C TYR A 115 13.92 -5.40 -18.84
N VAL A 116 13.14 -4.48 -19.39
CA VAL A 116 11.87 -4.78 -20.06
C VAL A 116 12.06 -4.41 -21.53
N GLY A 117 12.16 -5.42 -22.40
CA GLY A 117 12.22 -5.23 -23.84
C GLY A 117 10.88 -5.56 -24.48
N VAL A 118 10.40 -4.71 -25.39
CA VAL A 118 9.22 -5.01 -26.23
C VAL A 118 9.72 -5.51 -27.58
N ILE A 119 9.29 -6.69 -28.00
CA ILE A 119 9.54 -7.24 -29.32
C ILE A 119 8.58 -6.55 -30.28
N THR A 120 9.08 -5.64 -31.11
CA THR A 120 8.34 -5.11 -32.25
C THR A 120 8.68 -5.95 -33.47
N GLU A 121 7.69 -6.65 -34.03
CA GLU A 121 7.83 -7.31 -35.33
C GLU A 121 7.86 -6.22 -36.41
N THR A 122 9.04 -5.99 -37.00
CA THR A 122 9.15 -5.29 -38.27
C THR A 122 8.88 -6.29 -39.39
N ASN A 123 7.77 -6.12 -40.10
CA ASN A 123 7.46 -6.87 -41.32
C ASN A 123 8.34 -6.37 -42.46
N ASP A 124 9.59 -6.83 -42.52
CA ASP A 124 10.37 -6.79 -43.75
C ASP A 124 10.36 -8.18 -44.39
N ASN A 125 9.48 -8.32 -45.38
CA ASN A 125 9.47 -9.43 -46.32
C ASN A 125 10.66 -9.30 -47.27
N GLN A 126 11.66 -10.16 -47.08
CA GLN A 126 12.42 -10.90 -48.11
C GLN A 126 13.80 -11.26 -47.54
N LEU A 127 14.04 -12.53 -47.22
CA LEU A 127 15.26 -13.25 -47.62
C LEU A 127 15.20 -14.76 -47.26
N ASP A 128 15.40 -15.55 -48.30
CA ASP A 128 16.02 -16.89 -48.43
C ASP A 128 15.92 -17.95 -47.30
N LYS A 129 15.34 -19.12 -47.65
CA LYS A 129 15.04 -20.27 -46.77
C LYS A 129 16.20 -21.25 -46.59
N SER A 130 17.44 -20.82 -46.72
CA SER A 130 18.60 -21.69 -46.66
C SER A 130 19.76 -21.02 -45.93
N LYS A 131 19.73 -21.05 -44.59
CA LYS A 131 20.87 -21.16 -43.65
C LYS A 131 20.40 -20.90 -42.22
N ASN A 132 20.73 -21.84 -41.33
CA ASN A 132 20.38 -21.80 -39.92
C ASN A 132 21.38 -20.89 -39.18
N THR A 133 21.13 -19.58 -39.17
CA THR A 133 21.90 -18.60 -38.37
C THR A 133 21.08 -18.09 -37.20
N PRO A 134 21.66 -17.94 -35.99
CA PRO A 134 20.95 -17.48 -34.81
C PRO A 134 20.46 -16.03 -35.00
N ARG A 135 19.16 -15.81 -34.72
CA ARG A 135 18.53 -14.48 -34.74
C ARG A 135 19.27 -13.53 -33.80
N THR A 136 19.98 -12.56 -34.35
CA THR A 136 20.52 -11.42 -33.61
C THR A 136 19.44 -10.35 -33.45
N TYR A 137 18.97 -10.15 -32.21
CA TYR A 137 18.04 -9.09 -31.87
C TYR A 137 18.82 -7.80 -31.57
N SER A 138 18.57 -6.74 -32.33
CA SER A 138 19.10 -5.41 -32.04
C SER A 138 18.20 -4.72 -31.01
N LEU A 139 18.72 -4.54 -29.80
CA LEU A 139 18.03 -3.85 -28.71
C LEU A 139 18.13 -2.34 -28.91
N LYS A 140 17.07 -1.70 -29.41
CA LYS A 140 16.93 -0.25 -29.33
C LYS A 140 16.52 0.13 -27.91
N SER A 141 17.46 0.73 -27.19
CA SER A 141 17.29 1.29 -25.85
C SER A 141 16.04 2.16 -25.75
N THR A 142 15.03 1.68 -25.03
CA THR A 142 13.90 2.49 -24.58
C THR A 142 13.81 2.46 -23.05
N PHE A 143 13.45 3.62 -22.52
CA PHE A 143 13.74 4.15 -21.20
C PHE A 143 13.39 3.26 -19.99
N ASN A 144 14.31 3.22 -19.02
CA ASN A 144 14.06 2.77 -17.65
C ASN A 144 13.20 3.81 -16.92
N THR A 145 12.04 3.43 -16.39
CA THR A 145 11.31 4.25 -15.40
C THR A 145 11.16 3.48 -14.09
N SER A 146 12.22 3.45 -13.29
CA SER A 146 12.03 3.50 -11.84
C SER A 146 11.72 4.95 -11.50
N ILE A 147 10.44 5.33 -11.53
CA ILE A 147 9.99 6.65 -11.10
C ILE A 147 10.26 6.74 -9.59
N THR A 148 11.27 7.53 -9.23
CA THR A 148 11.62 7.83 -7.83
C THR A 148 10.71 8.93 -7.30
N MET A 149 10.69 9.14 -5.97
CA MET A 149 9.92 10.25 -5.40
C MET A 149 10.37 11.62 -5.94
N GLU A 150 11.66 11.75 -6.29
CA GLU A 150 12.18 12.91 -7.02
C GLU A 150 11.52 13.11 -8.39
N SER A 151 11.28 12.04 -9.15
CA SER A 151 10.59 12.13 -10.45
C SER A 151 9.13 12.59 -10.31
N ILE A 152 8.46 12.26 -9.21
CA ILE A 152 7.10 12.76 -8.91
C ILE A 152 7.13 14.24 -8.55
N LYS A 153 8.07 14.66 -7.70
CA LYS A 153 8.25 16.08 -7.35
C LYS A 153 8.55 16.92 -8.59
N GLU A 154 9.44 16.43 -9.44
CA GLU A 154 9.79 17.07 -10.70
C GLU A 154 8.57 17.17 -11.62
N SER A 155 7.81 16.08 -11.77
CA SER A 155 6.57 16.09 -12.55
C SER A 155 5.51 17.05 -12.01
N LEU A 156 5.37 17.18 -10.69
CA LEU A 156 4.48 18.15 -10.07
C LEU A 156 4.95 19.59 -10.31
N SER A 157 6.24 19.87 -10.16
CA SER A 157 6.83 21.18 -10.45
C SER A 157 6.56 21.58 -11.90
N THR A 158 6.86 20.68 -12.85
CA THR A 158 6.59 20.92 -14.28
C THR A 158 5.11 21.20 -14.55
N LEU A 159 4.22 20.47 -13.89
CA LEU A 159 2.77 20.66 -14.05
C LEU A 159 2.31 22.01 -13.46
N THR A 160 2.87 22.43 -12.33
CA THR A 160 2.64 23.77 -11.76
C THR A 160 3.15 24.86 -12.69
N ASP A 161 4.35 24.71 -13.25
CA ASP A 161 4.94 25.68 -14.18
C ASP A 161 4.11 25.81 -15.46
N MET A 162 3.69 24.68 -16.03
CA MET A 162 2.80 24.65 -17.20
C MET A 162 1.44 25.29 -16.92
N PHE A 163 0.86 25.03 -15.74
CA PHE A 163 -0.40 25.63 -15.33
C PHE A 163 -0.27 27.15 -15.20
N ASN A 164 0.77 27.63 -14.51
CA ASN A 164 1.02 29.06 -14.35
C ASN A 164 1.24 29.75 -15.70
N ALA A 165 2.01 29.13 -16.60
CA ALA A 165 2.24 29.65 -17.94
C ALA A 165 0.93 29.76 -18.74
N ARG A 166 0.11 28.71 -18.77
CA ARG A 166 -1.18 28.71 -19.49
C ARG A 166 -2.21 29.64 -18.88
N MET A 167 -2.24 29.76 -17.54
CA MET A 167 -3.13 30.70 -16.86
C MET A 167 -2.74 32.15 -17.19
N ASN A 168 -1.44 32.46 -17.20
CA ASN A 168 -0.95 33.78 -17.60
C ASN A 168 -1.28 34.10 -19.06
N GLU A 169 -1.09 33.13 -19.97
CA GLU A 169 -1.46 33.29 -21.39
C GLU A 169 -2.96 33.55 -21.55
N PHE A 170 -3.80 32.76 -20.91
CA PHE A 170 -5.26 32.93 -20.93
C PHE A 170 -5.71 34.28 -20.34
N GLN A 171 -5.09 34.74 -19.25
CA GLN A 171 -5.35 36.07 -18.69
C GLN A 171 -4.96 37.19 -19.65
N GLN A 172 -3.79 37.09 -20.29
CA GLN A 172 -3.34 38.07 -21.28
C GLN A 172 -4.28 38.13 -22.48
N ASP A 173 -4.74 36.98 -22.96
CA ASP A 173 -5.66 36.91 -24.07
C ASP A 173 -7.03 37.49 -23.69
N LEU A 174 -7.57 37.21 -22.51
CA LEU A 174 -8.79 37.88 -22.00
C LEU A 174 -8.65 39.41 -21.97
N HIS A 175 -7.50 39.93 -21.53
CA HIS A 175 -7.24 41.38 -21.50
C HIS A 175 -7.14 42.00 -22.89
N LYS A 176 -6.59 41.29 -23.89
CA LYS A 176 -6.53 41.74 -25.28
C LYS A 176 -7.91 41.72 -25.94
N THR A 177 -8.65 40.63 -25.77
CA THR A 177 -9.97 40.43 -26.39
C THR A 177 -11.04 41.37 -25.80
N SER A 178 -10.86 41.86 -24.56
CA SER A 178 -11.70 42.92 -23.97
C SER A 178 -11.68 44.25 -24.76
N SER A 179 -10.72 44.46 -25.65
CA SER A 179 -10.57 45.68 -26.45
C SER A 179 -10.95 45.53 -27.93
N SER A 180 -11.31 44.33 -28.39
CA SER A 180 -11.78 44.06 -29.77
C SER A 180 -12.87 42.99 -29.76
N VAL A 181 -14.11 43.42 -30.03
CA VAL A 181 -15.31 42.57 -30.00
C VAL A 181 -15.33 41.64 -31.21
N SER A 182 -14.76 40.44 -31.08
CA SER A 182 -15.13 39.29 -31.92
C SER A 182 -15.48 38.10 -31.02
N SER A 183 -16.78 37.96 -30.75
CA SER A 183 -17.41 36.95 -29.88
C SER A 183 -17.27 35.50 -30.38
N SER A 184 -16.64 35.27 -31.53
CA SER A 184 -16.49 33.94 -32.15
C SER A 184 -15.26 33.14 -31.69
N ALA A 185 -14.21 33.80 -31.16
CA ALA A 185 -12.97 33.14 -30.72
C ALA A 185 -13.02 32.62 -29.27
N LEU A 186 -13.78 33.28 -28.40
CA LEU A 186 -13.95 32.95 -26.98
C LEU A 186 -14.39 31.49 -26.72
N PRO A 187 -15.36 30.92 -27.45
CA PRO A 187 -15.74 29.52 -27.24
C PRO A 187 -14.60 28.52 -27.51
N THR A 188 -13.76 28.81 -28.50
CA THR A 188 -12.60 27.97 -28.87
C THR A 188 -11.52 28.04 -27.79
N GLU A 189 -11.16 29.24 -27.34
CA GLU A 189 -10.20 29.44 -26.25
C GLU A 189 -10.68 28.79 -24.95
N PHE A 190 -11.96 28.96 -24.61
CA PHE A 190 -12.56 28.31 -23.43
C PHE A 190 -12.50 26.78 -23.53
N ASN A 191 -12.82 26.20 -24.69
CA ASN A 191 -12.75 24.75 -24.88
C ASN A 191 -11.31 24.22 -24.82
N ASN A 192 -10.33 24.97 -25.33
CA ASN A 192 -8.92 24.65 -25.23
C ASN A 192 -8.45 24.66 -23.77
N PHE A 193 -8.78 25.72 -23.03
CA PHE A 193 -8.49 25.83 -21.61
C PHE A 193 -9.15 24.71 -20.81
N ARG A 194 -10.44 24.44 -21.04
CA ARG A 194 -11.16 23.34 -20.40
C ARG A 194 -10.49 21.99 -20.65
N SER A 195 -10.11 21.70 -21.89
CA SER A 195 -9.42 20.45 -22.26
C SER A 195 -8.07 20.32 -21.55
N PHE A 196 -7.32 21.42 -21.46
CA PHE A 196 -6.07 21.48 -20.71
C PHE A 196 -6.29 21.19 -19.22
N ILE A 197 -7.23 21.88 -18.57
CA ILE A 197 -7.54 21.67 -17.15
C ILE A 197 -7.96 20.22 -16.87
N VAL A 198 -8.81 19.65 -17.72
CA VAL A 198 -9.20 18.24 -17.60
C VAL A 198 -8.00 17.30 -17.72
N SER A 199 -7.08 17.57 -18.64
CA SER A 199 -5.83 16.81 -18.79
C SER A 199 -4.94 16.88 -17.54
N VAL A 200 -4.78 18.09 -16.99
CA VAL A 200 -4.00 18.33 -15.75
C VAL A 200 -4.63 17.60 -14.57
N LEU A 201 -5.94 17.70 -14.39
CA LEU A 201 -6.66 17.01 -13.31
C LEU A 201 -6.55 15.48 -13.44
N ASN A 202 -6.66 14.93 -14.65
CA ASN A 202 -6.46 13.50 -14.90
C ASN A 202 -5.03 13.06 -14.56
N THR A 203 -4.03 13.90 -14.84
CA THR A 203 -2.63 13.61 -14.51
C THR A 203 -2.40 13.59 -13.00
N LEU A 204 -2.93 14.58 -12.28
CA LEU A 204 -2.88 14.64 -10.82
C LEU A 204 -3.59 13.45 -10.18
N GLN A 205 -4.77 13.08 -10.67
CA GLN A 205 -5.50 11.91 -10.19
C GLN A 205 -4.64 10.64 -10.30
N ARG A 206 -4.00 10.40 -11.46
CA ARG A 206 -3.11 9.24 -11.66
C ARG A 206 -1.91 9.25 -10.71
N GLN A 207 -1.31 10.41 -10.45
CA GLN A 207 -0.21 10.54 -9.50
C GLN A 207 -0.63 10.21 -8.06
N VAL A 208 -1.80 10.69 -7.64
CA VAL A 208 -2.37 10.37 -6.32
C VAL A 208 -2.65 8.88 -6.19
N GLU A 209 -3.26 8.26 -7.20
CA GLU A 209 -3.50 6.82 -7.24
C GLU A 209 -2.20 6.01 -7.15
N TYR A 210 -1.16 6.43 -7.87
CA TYR A 210 0.17 5.81 -7.79
C TYR A 210 0.79 5.93 -6.40
N LEU A 211 0.75 7.11 -5.78
CA LEU A 211 1.27 7.32 -4.43
C LEU A 211 0.53 6.46 -3.40
N ALA A 212 -0.79 6.33 -3.53
CA ALA A 212 -1.58 5.45 -2.67
C ALA A 212 -1.13 3.98 -2.78
N LEU A 213 -0.83 3.50 -3.99
CA LEU A 213 -0.29 2.15 -4.22
C LEU A 213 1.10 1.97 -3.60
N GLU A 214 1.99 2.96 -3.73
CA GLU A 214 3.33 2.88 -3.13
C GLU A 214 3.29 2.90 -1.60
N VAL A 215 2.42 3.72 -1.01
CA VAL A 215 2.20 3.71 0.45
C VAL A 215 1.75 2.33 0.92
N ASP A 216 0.79 1.72 0.22
CA ASP A 216 0.32 0.36 0.51
C ASP A 216 1.45 -0.68 0.39
N ARG A 217 2.25 -0.63 -0.67
CA ARG A 217 3.41 -1.52 -0.86
C ARG A 217 4.44 -1.37 0.24
N HIS A 218 4.74 -0.13 0.64
CA HIS A 218 5.63 0.14 1.76
C HIS A 218 5.09 -0.43 3.07
N GLU A 219 3.80 -0.24 3.34
CA GLU A 219 3.14 -0.80 4.51
C GLU A 219 3.19 -2.33 4.51
N MET A 220 2.88 -2.98 3.38
CA MET A 220 3.00 -4.44 3.24
C MET A 220 4.43 -4.93 3.42
N ARG A 221 5.42 -4.17 2.97
CA ARG A 221 6.84 -4.51 3.19
C ARG A 221 7.20 -4.45 4.67
N ARG A 222 6.58 -3.58 5.46
CA ARG A 222 6.71 -3.56 6.94
C ARG A 222 6.00 -4.75 7.57
N ARG A 223 4.85 -5.16 7.02
CA ARG A 223 4.03 -6.31 7.50
C ARG A 223 4.52 -7.68 7.02
N ARG A 224 5.52 -7.77 6.14
CA ARG A 224 6.01 -9.05 5.59
C ARG A 224 6.49 -10.09 6.63
N LYS A 225 6.85 -9.63 7.83
CA LYS A 225 7.24 -10.49 8.97
C LYS A 225 6.09 -10.74 9.93
N MET A 226 4.85 -10.42 9.56
CA MET A 226 3.69 -10.44 10.45
C MET A 226 2.66 -11.46 9.98
N ILE A 227 2.11 -12.22 10.91
CA ILE A 227 1.02 -13.18 10.70
C ILE A 227 -0.06 -12.91 11.75
N LEU A 228 -1.31 -13.13 11.38
CA LEU A 228 -2.44 -13.17 12.31
C LEU A 228 -2.73 -14.61 12.72
N PHE A 229 -2.85 -14.83 14.03
CA PHE A 229 -3.34 -16.08 14.61
C PHE A 229 -4.75 -15.88 15.15
N HIS A 230 -5.66 -16.76 14.78
CA HIS A 230 -7.08 -16.71 15.17
C HIS A 230 -7.44 -17.90 16.04
N GLY A 231 -8.47 -17.73 16.86
CA GLY A 231 -9.03 -18.79 17.71
C GLY A 231 -8.27 -19.02 19.02
N VAL A 232 -7.21 -18.27 19.30
CA VAL A 232 -6.46 -18.35 20.57
C VAL A 232 -7.31 -17.74 21.69
N PRO A 233 -7.70 -18.49 22.74
CA PRO A 233 -8.50 -17.93 23.85
C PRO A 233 -7.79 -16.77 24.53
N GLU A 234 -8.55 -15.74 24.91
CA GLU A 234 -8.03 -14.57 25.65
C GLU A 234 -7.99 -14.85 27.15
N ILE A 235 -6.88 -14.46 27.79
CA ILE A 235 -6.71 -14.55 29.25
C ILE A 235 -6.33 -13.16 29.77
N LYS A 236 -6.79 -12.82 30.97
CA LYS A 236 -6.41 -11.57 31.64
C LYS A 236 -4.90 -11.55 31.88
N ASN A 237 -4.24 -10.43 31.57
CA ASN A 237 -2.80 -10.25 31.69
C ASN A 237 -1.98 -11.32 30.94
N GLU A 238 -2.44 -11.74 29.76
CA GLU A 238 -1.73 -12.74 28.97
C GLU A 238 -0.39 -12.22 28.41
N ASP A 239 0.62 -13.09 28.41
CA ASP A 239 1.80 -12.94 27.58
C ASP A 239 1.53 -13.56 26.20
N SER A 240 1.24 -12.70 25.22
CA SER A 240 0.95 -13.12 23.84
C SER A 240 2.12 -13.88 23.19
N ALA A 241 3.37 -13.56 23.53
CA ALA A 241 4.54 -14.20 22.93
C ALA A 241 4.72 -15.62 23.46
N ALA A 242 4.59 -15.81 24.78
CA ALA A 242 4.62 -17.14 25.41
C ALA A 242 3.49 -18.02 24.87
N ARG A 243 2.27 -17.49 24.76
CA ARG A 243 1.09 -18.24 24.25
C ARG A 243 1.29 -18.72 22.81
N ILE A 244 1.82 -17.85 21.94
CA ILE A 244 2.12 -18.21 20.56
C ILE A 244 3.26 -19.23 20.48
N THR A 245 4.28 -19.09 21.35
CA THR A 245 5.39 -20.04 21.41
C THR A 245 4.89 -21.45 21.77
N SER A 246 4.06 -21.57 22.80
CA SER A 246 3.41 -22.85 23.15
C SER A 246 2.56 -23.39 22.01
N LEU A 247 1.68 -22.57 21.41
CA LEU A 247 0.84 -22.99 20.28
C LEU A 247 1.67 -23.53 19.11
N ILE A 248 2.79 -22.88 18.79
CA ILE A 248 3.68 -23.30 17.71
C ILE A 248 4.40 -24.61 18.06
N ALA A 249 4.87 -24.76 19.30
CA ALA A 249 5.50 -25.99 19.76
C ALA A 249 4.51 -27.17 19.73
N ASP A 250 3.29 -26.96 20.22
CA ASP A 250 2.26 -28.00 20.39
C ASP A 250 1.63 -28.46 19.07
N HIS A 251 1.54 -27.58 18.08
CA HIS A 251 0.76 -27.86 16.86
C HIS A 251 1.53 -27.77 15.54
N LEU A 252 2.73 -27.18 15.50
CA LEU A 252 3.47 -27.01 14.23
C LEU A 252 4.73 -27.90 14.13
N ASP A 253 5.08 -28.64 15.19
CA ASP A 253 6.32 -29.42 15.35
C ASP A 253 7.60 -28.62 15.04
N LEU A 254 7.64 -27.35 15.46
CA LEU A 254 8.82 -26.50 15.31
C LEU A 254 9.61 -26.51 16.62
N GLN A 255 10.38 -27.57 16.86
CA GLN A 255 11.08 -27.82 18.14
C GLN A 255 12.08 -26.71 18.54
N ASN A 256 12.65 -25.99 17.56
CA ASN A 256 13.60 -24.90 17.81
C ASN A 256 12.94 -23.51 17.78
N PHE A 257 11.62 -23.43 17.98
CA PHE A 257 10.91 -22.15 18.06
C PHE A 257 10.86 -21.67 19.51
N SER A 258 11.35 -20.46 19.76
CA SER A 258 11.39 -19.81 21.07
C SER A 258 10.79 -18.41 21.02
N THR A 259 10.60 -17.78 22.17
CA THR A 259 10.14 -16.39 22.28
C THR A 259 11.09 -15.40 21.59
N GLU A 260 12.38 -15.71 21.48
CA GLU A 260 13.38 -14.90 20.74
C GLU A 260 13.08 -14.82 19.23
N SER A 261 12.32 -15.79 18.70
CA SER A 261 11.85 -15.78 17.32
C SER A 261 10.73 -14.76 17.07
N ILE A 262 10.14 -14.22 18.15
CA ILE A 262 9.09 -13.20 18.14
C ILE A 262 9.70 -11.86 18.52
N LYS A 263 9.61 -10.88 17.63
CA LYS A 263 10.03 -9.50 17.89
C LYS A 263 8.96 -8.72 18.66
N ASP A 264 7.70 -8.98 18.38
CA ASP A 264 6.57 -8.26 18.96
C ASP A 264 5.28 -9.09 18.77
N SER A 265 4.33 -9.00 19.69
CA SER A 265 3.03 -9.64 19.56
C SER A 265 1.96 -8.95 20.40
N TYR A 266 0.77 -8.80 19.83
CA TYR A 266 -0.35 -8.12 20.50
C TYR A 266 -1.71 -8.52 19.91
N ARG A 267 -2.78 -8.41 20.71
CA ARG A 267 -4.17 -8.62 20.25
C ARG A 267 -4.63 -7.46 19.36
N LEU A 268 -5.32 -7.78 18.28
CA LEU A 268 -5.87 -6.80 17.35
C LEU A 268 -7.35 -6.51 17.66
N GLY A 269 -7.68 -5.22 17.83
CA GLY A 269 -9.06 -4.76 17.95
C GLY A 269 -9.60 -4.67 19.38
N ARG A 270 -10.88 -4.31 19.48
CA ARG A 270 -11.61 -4.16 20.75
C ARG A 270 -12.12 -5.53 21.22
N PRO A 271 -12.21 -5.78 22.54
CA PRO A 271 -12.78 -7.03 23.07
C PRO A 271 -14.16 -7.31 22.47
N ALA A 272 -14.42 -8.58 22.17
CA ALA A 272 -15.66 -9.06 21.56
C ALA A 272 -15.97 -10.49 22.06
N ASP A 273 -17.14 -11.02 21.71
CA ASP A 273 -17.55 -12.39 22.10
C ASP A 273 -16.61 -13.47 21.53
N LYS A 274 -15.98 -13.19 20.39
CA LYS A 274 -14.99 -14.07 19.77
C LYS A 274 -13.58 -13.62 20.16
N PRO A 275 -12.66 -14.56 20.46
CA PRO A 275 -11.28 -14.20 20.77
C PRO A 275 -10.65 -13.37 19.65
N ARG A 276 -10.06 -12.23 20.00
CA ARG A 276 -9.40 -11.33 19.06
C ARG A 276 -8.19 -12.01 18.42
N PRO A 277 -7.87 -11.73 17.15
CA PRO A 277 -6.65 -12.26 16.55
C PRO A 277 -5.39 -11.73 17.26
N ILE A 278 -4.35 -12.55 17.36
CA ILE A 278 -3.01 -12.11 17.78
C ILE A 278 -2.20 -11.79 16.53
N VAL A 279 -1.70 -10.56 16.45
CA VAL A 279 -0.67 -10.17 15.49
C VAL A 279 0.67 -10.60 16.05
N VAL A 280 1.45 -11.35 15.26
CA VAL A 280 2.79 -11.80 15.65
C VAL A 280 3.78 -11.29 14.62
N LYS A 281 4.77 -10.51 15.07
CA LYS A 281 5.89 -10.06 14.26
C LYS A 281 7.12 -10.91 14.57
N PHE A 282 7.61 -11.64 13.59
CA PHE A 282 8.79 -12.49 13.74
C PHE A 282 10.09 -11.68 13.62
N SER A 283 11.17 -12.22 14.18
CA SER A 283 12.52 -11.68 14.09
C SER A 283 12.96 -11.49 12.63
N ASP A 284 12.69 -12.48 11.78
CA ASP A 284 12.97 -12.45 10.35
C ASP A 284 11.89 -13.12 9.47
N VAL A 285 12.06 -13.01 8.15
CA VAL A 285 11.12 -13.54 7.15
C VAL A 285 11.22 -15.07 7.03
N ASN A 286 12.39 -15.66 7.29
CA ASN A 286 12.59 -17.10 7.21
C ASN A 286 11.85 -17.81 8.35
N VAL A 287 11.94 -17.28 9.57
CA VAL A 287 11.15 -17.74 10.73
C VAL A 287 9.66 -17.65 10.42
N ARG A 288 9.20 -16.48 9.97
CA ARG A 288 7.80 -16.28 9.53
C ARG A 288 7.38 -17.35 8.52
N ASN A 289 8.20 -17.60 7.51
CA ASN A 289 7.88 -18.54 6.43
C ASN A 289 7.81 -19.99 6.92
N LYS A 290 8.73 -20.42 7.81
CA LYS A 290 8.67 -21.76 8.44
C LYS A 290 7.33 -21.97 9.15
N VAL A 291 6.90 -20.98 9.95
CA VAL A 291 5.60 -21.00 10.64
C VAL A 291 4.45 -21.02 9.64
N TRP A 292 4.47 -20.15 8.62
CA TRP A 292 3.42 -20.05 7.60
C TRP A 292 3.22 -21.35 6.81
N PHE A 293 4.30 -22.03 6.43
CA PHE A 293 4.21 -23.26 5.66
C PHE A 293 3.76 -24.46 6.50
N ALA A 294 3.98 -24.43 7.82
CA ALA A 294 3.49 -25.46 8.73
C ALA A 294 1.98 -25.35 9.04
N LYS A 295 1.28 -24.29 8.58
CA LYS A 295 -0.12 -24.00 8.92
C LYS A 295 -1.14 -25.12 8.62
N THR A 296 -0.81 -26.06 7.74
CA THR A 296 -1.68 -27.22 7.45
C THR A 296 -1.87 -28.12 8.67
N LYS A 297 -0.93 -28.11 9.62
CA LYS A 297 -1.02 -28.86 10.87
C LYS A 297 -2.03 -28.28 11.87
N LEU A 298 -2.49 -27.04 11.67
CA LEU A 298 -3.57 -26.43 12.46
C LEU A 298 -4.97 -26.91 12.04
N LYS A 299 -5.09 -27.72 10.98
CA LYS A 299 -6.39 -28.22 10.56
C LYS A 299 -7.00 -29.10 11.66
N GLY A 300 -8.21 -28.76 12.08
CA GLY A 300 -8.95 -29.51 13.11
C GLY A 300 -8.66 -29.07 14.54
N THR A 301 -7.69 -28.18 14.78
CA THR A 301 -7.37 -27.69 16.14
C THR A 301 -8.26 -26.51 16.57
N GLY A 302 -8.98 -25.88 15.65
CA GLY A 302 -9.73 -24.64 15.88
C GLY A 302 -8.89 -23.37 15.72
N PHE A 303 -7.56 -23.49 15.58
CA PHE A 303 -6.68 -22.37 15.28
C PHE A 303 -6.51 -22.17 13.79
N THR A 304 -6.39 -20.92 13.36
CA THR A 304 -6.06 -20.60 11.96
C THR A 304 -5.04 -19.47 11.87
N GLN A 305 -4.33 -19.42 10.74
CA GLN A 305 -3.37 -18.37 10.42
C GLN A 305 -3.81 -17.64 9.15
N SER A 306 -3.64 -16.31 9.11
CA SER A 306 -3.83 -15.50 7.91
C SER A 306 -2.76 -14.42 7.76
N ASP A 307 -2.57 -13.92 6.54
CA ASP A 307 -1.69 -12.78 6.31
C ASP A 307 -2.21 -11.54 7.01
N PHE A 308 -1.30 -10.70 7.53
CA PHE A 308 -1.65 -9.38 8.04
C PHE A 308 -1.65 -8.36 6.89
N LEU A 309 -2.72 -8.38 6.11
CA LEU A 309 -2.91 -7.48 4.96
C LEU A 309 -3.23 -6.04 5.39
N THR A 310 -2.90 -5.05 4.57
CA THR A 310 -3.49 -3.70 4.66
C THR A 310 -5.00 -3.76 4.46
N LYS A 311 -5.69 -2.68 4.85
CA LYS A 311 -7.16 -2.59 4.66
C LYS A 311 -7.54 -2.74 3.18
N SER A 312 -6.89 -2.00 2.28
CA SER A 312 -7.13 -2.06 0.84
C SER A 312 -6.96 -3.47 0.27
N ARG A 313 -5.87 -4.17 0.64
CA ARG A 313 -5.65 -5.56 0.22
C ARG A 313 -6.63 -6.54 0.83
N HIS A 314 -7.03 -6.32 2.09
CA HIS A 314 -8.04 -7.16 2.71
C HIS A 314 -9.39 -7.04 2.00
N GLU A 315 -9.81 -5.82 1.65
CA GLU A 315 -11.03 -5.57 0.88
C GLU A 315 -10.95 -6.20 -0.51
N ALA A 316 -9.84 -6.03 -1.23
CA ALA A 316 -9.62 -6.69 -2.52
C ALA A 316 -9.64 -8.23 -2.38
N PHE A 317 -9.14 -8.79 -1.28
CA PHE A 317 -9.18 -10.22 -1.03
C PHE A 317 -10.60 -10.74 -0.78
N LEU A 318 -11.42 -10.00 -0.02
CA LEU A 318 -12.82 -10.34 0.20
C LEU A 318 -13.63 -10.29 -1.10
N GLU A 319 -13.42 -9.25 -1.91
CA GLU A 319 -14.06 -9.09 -3.22
C GLU A 319 -13.64 -10.20 -4.19
N ALA A 320 -12.35 -10.55 -4.22
CA ALA A 320 -11.87 -11.69 -5.01
C ALA A 320 -12.57 -12.99 -4.61
N ARG A 321 -12.74 -13.27 -3.31
CA ARG A 321 -13.46 -14.46 -2.83
C ARG A 321 -14.93 -14.44 -3.19
N GLN A 322 -15.57 -13.27 -3.19
CA GLN A 322 -16.96 -13.12 -3.63
C GLN A 322 -17.10 -13.42 -5.12
N ARG A 323 -16.14 -12.98 -5.94
CA ARG A 323 -16.20 -13.09 -7.40
C ARG A 323 -15.76 -14.45 -7.95
N PHE A 324 -14.69 -15.02 -7.42
CA PHE A 324 -14.06 -16.24 -7.94
C PHE A 324 -14.25 -17.47 -7.03
N GLY A 325 -14.75 -17.26 -5.81
CA GLY A 325 -14.94 -18.31 -4.81
C GLY A 325 -13.75 -18.51 -3.89
N VAL A 326 -14.04 -18.94 -2.66
CA VAL A 326 -13.07 -19.11 -1.57
C VAL A 326 -11.89 -20.01 -1.94
N THR A 327 -12.14 -21.11 -2.64
CA THR A 327 -11.11 -22.11 -2.96
C THR A 327 -10.15 -21.67 -4.07
N LYS A 328 -10.55 -20.65 -4.85
CA LYS A 328 -9.78 -20.11 -5.97
C LYS A 328 -8.98 -18.86 -5.59
N CYS A 329 -9.12 -18.35 -4.36
CA CYS A 329 -8.43 -17.16 -3.89
C CYS A 329 -7.67 -17.46 -2.60
N TRP A 330 -6.38 -17.12 -2.56
CA TRP A 330 -5.57 -17.21 -1.35
C TRP A 330 -4.58 -16.05 -1.27
N THR A 331 -3.99 -15.84 -0.09
CA THR A 331 -2.95 -14.84 0.11
C THR A 331 -1.60 -15.51 0.26
N ARG A 332 -0.56 -14.84 -0.25
CA ARG A 332 0.82 -15.21 -0.01
C ARG A 332 1.69 -13.97 -0.10
N ASP A 333 2.54 -13.78 0.90
CA ASP A 333 3.53 -12.69 0.96
C ASP A 333 2.89 -11.32 0.71
N GLY A 334 1.69 -11.14 1.29
CA GLY A 334 0.92 -9.92 1.17
C GLY A 334 0.24 -9.69 -0.17
N CYS A 335 0.29 -10.64 -1.09
CA CYS A 335 -0.36 -10.57 -2.39
C CYS A 335 -1.55 -11.53 -2.44
N ILE A 336 -2.55 -11.17 -3.24
CA ILE A 336 -3.71 -12.02 -3.49
C ILE A 336 -3.42 -12.84 -4.74
N HIS A 337 -3.63 -14.14 -4.66
CA HIS A 337 -3.52 -15.06 -5.78
C HIS A 337 -4.89 -15.60 -6.12
N ILE A 338 -5.21 -15.60 -7.42
CA ILE A 338 -6.52 -15.97 -7.95
C ILE A 338 -6.33 -16.98 -9.08
N ILE A 339 -7.15 -18.02 -9.11
CA ILE A 339 -7.31 -18.90 -10.27
C ILE A 339 -8.61 -18.49 -10.98
N ALA A 340 -8.48 -17.94 -12.18
CA ALA A 340 -9.62 -17.54 -13.00
C ALA A 340 -10.35 -18.77 -13.58
N PRO A 341 -11.57 -18.60 -14.15
CA PRO A 341 -12.36 -19.72 -14.68
C PRO A 341 -11.67 -20.50 -15.80
N ASP A 342 -10.82 -19.84 -16.58
CA ASP A 342 -9.97 -20.43 -17.63
C ASP A 342 -8.77 -21.21 -17.07
N GLY A 343 -8.59 -21.25 -15.75
CA GLY A 343 -7.46 -21.89 -15.07
C GLY A 343 -6.21 -21.02 -14.95
N SER A 344 -6.21 -19.81 -15.54
CA SER A 344 -5.07 -18.90 -15.46
C SER A 344 -4.87 -18.36 -14.04
N ARG A 345 -3.61 -18.12 -13.66
CA ARG A 345 -3.23 -17.64 -12.32
C ARG A 345 -2.89 -16.17 -12.37
N HIS A 346 -3.54 -15.39 -11.50
CA HIS A 346 -3.36 -13.95 -11.40
C HIS A 346 -2.81 -13.59 -10.02
N ARG A 347 -1.95 -12.56 -10.00
CA ARG A 347 -1.45 -11.94 -8.77
C ARG A 347 -1.98 -10.51 -8.70
N VAL A 348 -2.62 -10.19 -7.59
CA VAL A 348 -3.34 -8.94 -7.37
C VAL A 348 -2.82 -8.26 -6.10
N GLU A 349 -2.63 -6.95 -6.20
CA GLU A 349 -2.22 -6.09 -5.10
C GLU A 349 -3.30 -5.07 -4.74
N CYS A 350 -4.22 -4.75 -5.65
CA CYS A 350 -5.29 -3.79 -5.40
C CYS A 350 -6.61 -4.21 -6.06
N LYS A 351 -7.69 -3.52 -5.71
CA LYS A 351 -9.02 -3.78 -6.26
C LYS A 351 -9.09 -3.57 -7.78
N LEU A 352 -8.33 -2.61 -8.33
CA LEU A 352 -8.31 -2.35 -9.78
C LEU A 352 -7.80 -3.56 -10.58
N ASP A 353 -6.82 -4.30 -10.05
CA ASP A 353 -6.30 -5.51 -10.71
C ASP A 353 -7.37 -6.61 -10.82
N LEU A 354 -8.41 -6.58 -10.00
CA LEU A 354 -9.51 -7.54 -10.13
C LEU A 354 -10.29 -7.30 -11.42
N SER A 355 -10.49 -6.03 -11.81
CA SER A 355 -11.36 -5.67 -12.95
C SER A 355 -10.88 -6.27 -14.27
N VAL A 356 -9.57 -6.46 -14.44
CA VAL A 356 -8.96 -7.01 -15.66
C VAL A 356 -9.01 -8.54 -15.72
N ILE A 357 -9.36 -9.22 -14.63
CA ILE A 357 -9.45 -10.68 -14.58
C ILE A 357 -10.83 -11.09 -15.09
N PRO A 358 -10.93 -11.95 -16.13
CA PRO A 358 -12.20 -12.48 -16.60
C PRO A 358 -12.92 -13.25 -15.49
N SER A 359 -14.20 -12.95 -15.28
CA SER A 359 -15.07 -13.78 -14.43
C SER A 359 -16.22 -14.32 -15.24
N ASN A 360 -16.65 -15.54 -14.93
CA ASN A 360 -17.94 -16.01 -15.42
C ASN A 360 -19.03 -15.02 -14.95
N PRO A 361 -20.08 -14.76 -15.74
CA PRO A 361 -21.22 -13.99 -15.29
C PRO A 361 -21.93 -14.78 -14.18
N VAL A 362 -21.58 -14.49 -12.93
CA VAL A 362 -22.32 -14.99 -11.78
C VAL A 362 -23.50 -14.06 -11.58
N LYS A 363 -24.71 -14.60 -11.72
CA LYS A 363 -25.98 -13.94 -11.38
C LYS A 363 -25.84 -13.33 -9.99
N SER A 364 -26.18 -12.05 -9.88
CA SER A 364 -26.23 -11.29 -8.63
C SER A 364 -26.93 -12.09 -7.52
N PRO A 365 -26.48 -11.99 -6.26
CA PRO A 365 -27.21 -12.60 -5.15
C PRO A 365 -28.58 -11.93 -5.06
N GLN A 366 -29.64 -12.64 -5.43
CA GLN A 366 -30.97 -12.29 -5.00
C GLN A 366 -31.00 -12.40 -3.47
N ASN A 367 -31.52 -11.36 -2.82
CA ASN A 367 -31.89 -11.37 -1.41
C ASN A 367 -32.66 -12.65 -1.10
N VAL A 368 -32.03 -13.60 -0.42
CA VAL A 368 -32.74 -14.73 0.18
C VAL A 368 -33.42 -14.18 1.42
N SER A 369 -34.71 -13.89 1.29
CA SER A 369 -35.61 -13.74 2.42
C SER A 369 -35.57 -15.01 3.27
N VAL A 370 -35.32 -14.83 4.56
CA VAL A 370 -35.33 -15.88 5.57
C VAL A 370 -36.78 -16.38 5.74
N PRO A 371 -37.09 -17.66 5.54
CA PRO A 371 -38.33 -18.23 6.06
C PRO A 371 -38.11 -18.57 7.53
N LYS A 372 -38.83 -17.87 8.42
CA LYS A 372 -39.08 -18.32 9.78
C LYS A 372 -39.98 -19.56 9.72
N THR A 373 -39.53 -20.68 10.28
CA THR A 373 -40.42 -21.66 10.94
C THR A 373 -39.62 -22.63 11.81
N THR A 374 -39.78 -22.44 13.12
CA THR A 374 -40.10 -23.42 14.17
C THR A 374 -39.39 -24.78 14.24
N ASP A 375 -38.93 -25.05 15.46
CA ASP A 375 -38.43 -26.29 16.03
C ASP A 375 -39.02 -27.61 15.50
N LYS A 376 -38.13 -28.59 15.28
CA LYS A 376 -38.27 -29.95 15.83
C LYS A 376 -36.94 -30.71 15.77
N VAL A 377 -36.53 -31.13 16.97
CA VAL A 377 -35.47 -32.08 17.28
C VAL A 377 -35.75 -33.43 16.64
N VAL A 378 -34.84 -33.95 15.81
CA VAL A 378 -34.59 -35.40 15.67
C VAL A 378 -33.13 -35.64 15.29
N ALA A 379 -32.44 -36.38 16.16
CA ALA A 379 -31.08 -36.88 15.95
C ALA A 379 -31.05 -37.91 14.81
N SER A 380 -30.06 -37.83 13.92
CA SER A 380 -29.57 -39.03 13.23
C SER A 380 -28.08 -38.94 12.97
N ARG A 381 -27.42 -40.04 13.35
CA ARG A 381 -25.99 -40.26 13.51
C ARG A 381 -25.55 -41.14 12.34
N VAL A 382 -24.71 -40.64 11.44
CA VAL A 382 -24.14 -41.48 10.37
C VAL A 382 -22.69 -41.84 10.73
N LYS A 383 -22.51 -43.10 11.14
CA LYS A 383 -21.21 -43.77 11.27
C LYS A 383 -20.64 -44.01 9.87
N ARG A 384 -19.40 -43.56 9.62
CA ARG A 384 -18.62 -43.94 8.43
C ARG A 384 -17.75 -45.15 8.79
N ILE A 385 -18.07 -46.28 8.16
CA ILE A 385 -17.33 -47.55 8.26
C ILE A 385 -16.04 -47.43 7.43
N VAL A 386 -14.90 -47.76 8.03
CA VAL A 386 -13.63 -48.02 7.34
C VAL A 386 -13.54 -49.53 7.10
N LYS A 387 -13.39 -49.95 5.85
CA LYS A 387 -13.03 -51.33 5.51
C LYS A 387 -11.52 -51.52 5.66
N LYS A 388 -11.15 -52.66 6.25
CA LYS A 388 -9.79 -53.15 6.49
C LYS A 388 -8.98 -53.30 5.22
#